data_AF-A0A7J5HHF5-F1
#
_entry.id   AF-A0A7J5HHF5-F1
#
_cell.length_a   1.000
_cell.length_b   1.000
_cell.length_c   1.000
_cell.angle_alpha   90.00
_cell.angle_beta   90.00
_cell.angle_gamma   90.00
#
_symmetry.space_group_name_H-M   'P 1'
#
loop_
_entity.id
_entity.type
_entity.pdbx_description
1 polymer ?
#
loop_
_entity_poly.entity_id
_entity_poly.type
_entity_poly.pdbx_seq_one_letter_code
_entity_poly.pdbx_strand_id
1 'polypeptide(L)'
;MLSIKYFRAYSEEGKQLENILNESLVSFLRNELNVESTFESYDSKGLSHKNGNAPWKVLSFALSNAIVIIDGSIEEVDNYKLGANYECITPAVSSLDNVLVVSRTQLPLNFIACRSNVPLLGEPDKIKRNNRGGYTKSYNNNEILTWLCSELKKMYYNVNENDENTNRLIRPDNLKIDLANSTLSDLMQREKDVMEENIAARRRESHFKDKDDNEREKKKIFISYRTRYYTTEDEPQKSRYGGKYNIVDVAERIKKYHNEIGDATEWDDPFYYPVGVLSNEFMPENRRWAFVSLPDRKIRECHEFWIFNTRNKLNSNGEIEEVGYWDSWWCLGEFLTVIRMKYAGQLKTNFKVMIFNPDKDNPIEELPLDQIPSMTDEQNRELARYFANGDFLETGLETMDGMRNKRKWPKVLRYVYFSFMKRFIWPMIFGDFRNYPFVYFEESIKSHVYDKSFVNNRILECNICNAKGMTMNDVLKDENYVWNFLNINSYYSDKIPGLRTYKGVINLSEQELRKYLQQDGTYEISCENHHTLKIKKSLDKFYIFWQPRNGKPTGPNKCVIETVDLYEVV
;
A
#
# COMPACT_ATOMS: atom_id res chain seq x y z
N MET A 1 -18.10 -8.06 32.67
CA MET A 1 -18.65 -6.88 31.99
C MET A 1 -17.63 -6.38 30.98
N LEU A 2 -17.96 -6.44 29.70
CA LEU A 2 -17.11 -5.99 28.60
C LEU A 2 -17.15 -4.46 28.50
N SER A 3 -16.04 -3.80 28.19
CA SER A 3 -16.04 -2.36 27.95
C SER A 3 -15.83 -2.05 26.48
N ILE A 4 -16.72 -1.24 25.91
CA ILE A 4 -16.62 -0.71 24.55
C ILE A 4 -16.23 0.77 24.64
N LYS A 5 -15.16 1.13 23.93
CA LYS A 5 -14.61 2.49 23.88
C LYS A 5 -14.67 2.97 22.44
N TYR A 6 -15.52 3.95 22.15
CA TYR A 6 -15.73 4.47 20.81
C TYR A 6 -15.02 5.82 20.63
N PHE A 7 -14.15 5.92 19.62
CA PHE A 7 -13.48 7.15 19.21
C PHE A 7 -14.19 7.68 17.96
N ARG A 8 -14.99 8.73 18.15
CA ARG A 8 -15.96 9.20 17.15
C ARG A 8 -15.34 10.10 16.06
N ALA A 9 -15.95 10.08 14.88
CA ALA A 9 -15.79 11.15 13.90
C ALA A 9 -16.65 12.38 14.26
N TYR A 10 -16.33 13.54 13.68
CA TYR A 10 -16.96 14.83 14.03
C TYR A 10 -18.20 15.18 13.19
N SER A 11 -18.49 14.39 12.15
CA SER A 11 -19.66 14.55 11.30
C SER A 11 -20.97 14.26 12.05
N GLU A 12 -22.08 14.67 11.45
CA GLU A 12 -23.40 14.34 12.01
C GLU A 12 -23.69 12.84 11.91
N GLU A 13 -23.26 12.22 10.81
CA GLU A 13 -23.30 10.77 10.59
C GLU A 13 -22.49 10.00 11.63
N GLY A 14 -21.35 10.56 12.07
CA GLY A 14 -20.54 10.01 13.16
C GLY A 14 -21.24 10.03 14.52
N LYS A 15 -22.04 11.07 14.81
CA LYS A 15 -22.90 11.12 16.01
C LYS A 15 -24.07 10.15 15.91
N GLN A 16 -24.66 10.02 14.72
CA GLN A 16 -25.72 9.03 14.50
C GLN A 16 -25.18 7.60 14.71
N LEU A 17 -23.96 7.32 14.26
CA LEU A 17 -23.30 6.05 14.53
C LEU A 17 -23.09 5.85 16.03
N GLU A 18 -22.64 6.87 16.78
CA GLU A 18 -22.50 6.82 18.24
C GLU A 18 -23.80 6.32 18.92
N ASN A 19 -24.94 6.91 18.56
CA ASN A 19 -26.24 6.52 19.11
C ASN A 19 -26.62 5.08 18.74
N ILE A 20 -26.45 4.70 17.46
CA ILE A 20 -26.73 3.35 16.98
C ILE A 20 -25.89 2.31 17.73
N LEU A 21 -24.60 2.58 17.95
CA LEU A 21 -23.73 1.67 18.68
C LEU A 21 -24.11 1.58 20.16
N ASN A 22 -24.42 2.71 20.81
CA ASN A 22 -24.81 2.71 22.22
C ASN A 22 -26.10 1.91 22.48
N GLU A 23 -27.07 1.97 21.58
CA GLU A 23 -28.34 1.27 21.73
C GLU A 23 -28.30 -0.16 21.17
N SER A 24 -27.95 -0.29 19.88
CA SER A 24 -28.14 -1.53 19.13
C SER A 24 -26.99 -2.52 19.33
N LEU A 25 -25.74 -2.06 19.41
CA LEU A 25 -24.60 -2.96 19.63
C LEU A 25 -24.61 -3.54 21.04
N VAL A 26 -24.93 -2.70 22.04
CA VAL A 26 -25.06 -3.14 23.45
C VAL A 26 -26.22 -4.13 23.60
N SER A 27 -27.36 -3.84 22.96
CA SER A 27 -28.50 -4.76 22.92
C SER A 27 -28.14 -6.11 22.27
N PHE A 28 -27.42 -6.07 21.14
CA PHE A 28 -26.92 -7.28 20.48
C PHE A 28 -26.02 -8.12 21.40
N LEU A 29 -25.03 -7.50 22.07
CA LEU A 29 -24.14 -8.23 22.97
C LEU A 29 -24.88 -8.91 24.13
N ARG A 30 -25.87 -8.22 24.72
CA ARG A 30 -26.69 -8.78 25.79
C ARG A 30 -27.59 -9.91 25.27
N ASN A 31 -28.33 -9.67 24.20
CA ASN A 31 -29.41 -10.57 23.79
C ASN A 31 -28.91 -11.76 22.96
N GLU A 32 -27.90 -11.56 22.11
CA GLU A 32 -27.41 -12.57 21.17
C GLU A 32 -26.16 -13.31 21.67
N LEU A 33 -25.33 -12.65 22.47
CA LEU A 33 -24.09 -13.25 23.01
C LEU A 33 -24.12 -13.46 24.52
N ASN A 34 -25.16 -13.01 25.24
CA ASN A 34 -25.25 -13.07 26.70
C ASN A 34 -24.06 -12.39 27.41
N VAL A 35 -23.58 -11.27 26.86
CA VAL A 35 -22.45 -10.50 27.39
C VAL A 35 -22.93 -9.13 27.84
N GLU A 36 -22.86 -8.87 29.14
CA GLU A 36 -23.07 -7.53 29.69
C GLU A 36 -21.91 -6.60 29.32
N SER A 37 -22.25 -5.41 28.79
CA SER A 37 -21.27 -4.44 28.29
C SER A 37 -21.57 -3.00 28.67
N THR A 38 -20.53 -2.18 28.82
CA THR A 38 -20.63 -0.72 28.90
C THR A 38 -20.16 -0.07 27.60
N PHE A 39 -20.76 1.06 27.24
CA PHE A 39 -20.38 1.87 26.10
C PHE A 39 -19.98 3.27 26.55
N GLU A 40 -18.82 3.73 26.11
CA GLU A 40 -18.34 5.09 26.36
C GLU A 40 -17.73 5.68 25.10
N SER A 41 -18.09 6.93 24.80
CA SER A 41 -17.59 7.70 23.66
C SER A 41 -16.47 8.65 24.08
N TYR A 42 -15.49 8.80 23.20
CA TYR A 42 -14.28 9.59 23.41
C TYR A 42 -14.01 10.50 22.21
N ASP A 43 -13.42 11.65 22.52
CA ASP A 43 -12.87 12.54 21.50
C ASP A 43 -11.65 11.89 20.84
N SER A 44 -11.63 11.87 19.51
CA SER A 44 -10.56 11.34 18.67
C SER A 44 -9.40 12.33 18.47
N LYS A 45 -9.54 13.57 18.97
CA LYS A 45 -8.55 14.63 18.79
C LYS A 45 -7.42 14.51 19.81
N GLY A 46 -6.24 14.96 19.38
CA GLY A 46 -5.11 15.21 20.26
C GLY A 46 -3.93 14.33 19.89
N LEU A 47 -2.93 14.94 19.27
CA LEU A 47 -1.72 14.25 18.83
C LEU A 47 -0.80 13.78 19.96
N SER A 48 -0.98 14.30 21.18
CA SER A 48 -0.06 14.06 22.29
C SER A 48 -0.19 12.63 22.83
N HIS A 49 0.94 11.95 23.02
CA HIS A 49 1.01 10.65 23.71
C HIS A 49 1.03 10.79 25.25
N LYS A 50 0.86 12.01 25.80
CA LYS A 50 0.80 12.20 27.26
C LYS A 50 -0.48 11.58 27.82
N ASN A 51 -0.40 11.10 29.07
CA ASN A 51 -1.51 10.55 29.83
C ASN A 51 -2.78 11.42 29.69
N GLY A 52 -3.90 10.76 29.37
CA GLY A 52 -5.22 11.40 29.23
C GLY A 52 -5.59 11.87 27.82
N ASN A 53 -4.66 11.92 26.87
CA ASN A 53 -4.97 12.25 25.46
C ASN A 53 -5.48 11.03 24.67
N ALA A 54 -6.10 11.27 23.52
CA ALA A 54 -6.73 10.22 22.72
C ALA A 54 -5.78 9.05 22.33
N PRO A 55 -4.55 9.27 21.83
CA PRO A 55 -3.62 8.18 21.51
C PRO A 55 -3.27 7.31 22.72
N TRP A 56 -3.04 7.94 23.87
CA TRP A 56 -2.77 7.23 25.12
C TRP A 56 -3.98 6.42 25.57
N LYS A 57 -5.19 6.98 25.46
CA LYS A 57 -6.44 6.30 25.80
C LYS A 57 -6.69 5.09 24.90
N VAL A 58 -6.51 5.21 23.58
CA VAL A 58 -6.62 4.09 22.63
C VAL A 58 -5.70 2.95 23.07
N LEU A 59 -4.42 3.25 23.30
CA LEU A 59 -3.44 2.24 23.71
C LEU A 59 -3.81 1.63 25.07
N SER A 60 -4.11 2.46 26.07
CA SER A 60 -4.48 2.02 27.42
C SER A 60 -5.70 1.11 27.41
N PHE A 61 -6.75 1.47 26.69
CA PHE A 61 -7.98 0.68 26.62
C PHE A 61 -7.79 -0.63 25.86
N ALA A 62 -7.07 -0.59 24.75
CA ALA A 62 -6.80 -1.78 23.95
C ALA A 62 -5.94 -2.79 24.73
N LEU A 63 -5.04 -2.32 25.59
CA LEU A 63 -4.21 -3.18 26.45
C LEU A 63 -4.92 -3.65 27.73
N SER A 64 -5.96 -2.92 28.18
CA SER A 64 -6.77 -3.28 29.34
C SER A 64 -7.99 -4.16 28.99
N ASN A 65 -8.00 -4.79 27.81
CA ASN A 65 -9.08 -5.67 27.33
C ASN A 65 -10.44 -4.98 27.05
N ALA A 66 -10.43 -3.71 26.64
CA ALA A 66 -11.61 -3.11 26.04
C ALA A 66 -11.71 -3.44 24.55
N ILE A 67 -12.93 -3.47 24.00
CA ILE A 67 -13.12 -3.34 22.55
C ILE A 67 -13.02 -1.86 22.22
N VAL A 68 -12.02 -1.49 21.43
CA VAL A 68 -11.82 -0.11 20.99
C VAL A 68 -12.33 0.00 19.55
N ILE A 69 -13.32 0.85 19.33
CA ILE A 69 -13.87 1.14 18.01
C ILE A 69 -13.39 2.53 17.59
N ILE A 70 -12.74 2.63 16.44
CA ILE A 70 -12.26 3.89 15.89
C ILE A 70 -13.03 4.19 14.62
N ASP A 71 -13.69 5.34 14.58
CA ASP A 71 -14.33 5.85 13.36
C ASP A 71 -13.30 6.53 12.46
N GLY A 72 -12.85 5.81 11.44
CA GLY A 72 -11.92 6.23 10.40
C GLY A 72 -12.57 6.97 9.24
N SER A 73 -13.82 7.41 9.34
CA SER A 73 -14.46 8.12 8.23
C SER A 73 -13.74 9.44 7.91
N ILE A 74 -13.46 9.65 6.64
CA ILE A 74 -12.87 10.88 6.11
C ILE A 74 -13.99 11.76 5.57
N GLU A 75 -14.41 12.74 6.37
CA GLU A 75 -15.54 13.63 6.13
C GLU A 75 -15.11 15.08 6.37
N GLU A 76 -15.52 16.00 5.50
CA GLU A 76 -15.25 17.42 5.67
C GLU A 76 -16.23 18.03 6.68
N VAL A 77 -15.71 18.75 7.67
CA VAL A 77 -16.51 19.38 8.73
C VAL A 77 -15.96 20.78 8.96
N ASP A 78 -16.80 21.81 8.86
CA ASP A 78 -16.38 23.23 8.85
C ASP A 78 -15.44 23.63 10.00
N ASN A 79 -15.60 23.03 11.19
CA ASN A 79 -14.85 23.38 12.39
C ASN A 79 -13.63 22.49 12.64
N TYR A 80 -13.34 21.52 11.77
CA TYR A 80 -12.27 20.55 11.96
C TYR A 80 -11.41 20.41 10.70
N LYS A 81 -10.11 20.25 10.89
CA LYS A 81 -9.23 19.88 9.79
C LYS A 81 -9.58 18.47 9.30
N LEU A 82 -9.49 18.25 8.00
CA LEU A 82 -9.65 16.91 7.41
C LEU A 82 -8.75 15.90 8.12
N GLY A 83 -9.33 14.80 8.57
CA GLY A 83 -8.60 13.74 9.28
C GLY A 83 -8.32 14.01 10.76
N ALA A 84 -8.98 14.98 11.40
CA ALA A 84 -8.81 15.21 12.85
C ALA A 84 -9.09 13.95 13.70
N ASN A 85 -9.98 13.07 13.25
CA ASN A 85 -10.26 11.77 13.88
C ASN A 85 -9.10 10.78 13.79
N TYR A 86 -8.16 10.97 12.86
CA TYR A 86 -6.95 10.16 12.75
C TYR A 86 -5.86 10.55 13.74
N GLU A 87 -6.05 11.64 14.52
CA GLU A 87 -5.07 12.07 15.51
C GLU A 87 -4.92 11.07 16.68
N CYS A 88 -5.95 10.27 16.97
CA CYS A 88 -5.92 9.23 18.00
C CYS A 88 -5.18 7.95 17.59
N ILE A 89 -4.84 7.80 16.31
CA ILE A 89 -4.28 6.56 15.76
C ILE A 89 -2.88 6.29 16.31
N THR A 90 -2.66 5.07 16.77
CA THR A 90 -1.37 4.56 17.24
C THR A 90 -1.00 3.28 16.48
N PRO A 91 0.26 2.80 16.54
CA PRO A 91 0.64 1.50 15.97
C PRO A 91 -0.22 0.32 16.46
N ALA A 92 -0.86 0.45 17.63
CA ALA A 92 -1.77 -0.55 18.18
C ALA A 92 -2.96 -0.84 17.25
N VAL A 93 -3.41 0.13 16.44
CA VAL A 93 -4.54 -0.03 15.52
C VAL A 93 -4.26 -1.09 14.44
N SER A 94 -3.01 -1.22 14.03
CA SER A 94 -2.58 -2.22 13.04
C SER A 94 -2.23 -3.57 13.68
N SER A 95 -2.08 -3.63 15.01
CA SER A 95 -1.45 -4.76 15.69
C SER A 95 -2.40 -5.51 16.63
N LEU A 96 -3.43 -4.84 17.15
CA LEU A 96 -4.35 -5.37 18.15
C LEU A 96 -5.70 -5.73 17.52
N ASP A 97 -6.16 -6.96 17.76
CA ASP A 97 -7.38 -7.53 17.20
C ASP A 97 -8.69 -7.00 17.81
N ASN A 98 -8.63 -6.47 19.03
CA ASN A 98 -9.72 -5.80 19.75
C ASN A 98 -9.83 -4.30 19.40
N VAL A 99 -9.00 -3.82 18.47
CA VAL A 99 -9.14 -2.49 17.87
C VAL A 99 -9.84 -2.65 16.52
N LEU A 100 -11.09 -2.22 16.46
CA LEU A 100 -11.94 -2.31 15.27
C LEU A 100 -12.02 -0.93 14.61
N VAL A 101 -11.61 -0.84 13.34
CA VAL A 101 -11.71 0.40 12.58
C VAL A 101 -12.97 0.35 11.72
N VAL A 102 -13.91 1.25 11.98
CA VAL A 102 -15.11 1.42 11.16
C VAL A 102 -15.01 2.67 10.31
N SER A 103 -15.61 2.66 9.13
CA SER A 103 -15.64 3.85 8.29
C SER A 103 -16.80 3.83 7.31
N ARG A 104 -17.41 4.99 7.11
CA ARG A 104 -18.42 5.27 6.08
C ARG A 104 -17.80 5.58 4.73
N THR A 105 -16.53 5.95 4.71
CA THR A 105 -15.78 6.24 3.48
C THR A 105 -14.58 5.31 3.36
N GLN A 106 -13.88 5.37 2.25
CA GLN A 106 -12.62 4.64 2.09
C GLN A 106 -11.57 5.07 3.12
N LEU A 107 -10.74 4.11 3.54
CA LEU A 107 -9.58 4.37 4.40
C LEU A 107 -8.39 4.88 3.56
N PRO A 108 -7.44 5.62 4.17
CA PRO A 108 -6.21 6.02 3.52
C PRO A 108 -5.45 4.81 2.97
N LEU A 109 -4.82 4.94 1.80
CA LEU A 109 -4.16 3.83 1.11
C LEU A 109 -3.11 3.12 1.97
N ASN A 110 -2.42 3.86 2.81
CA ASN A 110 -1.38 3.37 3.70
C ASN A 110 -1.88 3.08 5.12
N PHE A 111 -3.19 3.07 5.36
CA PHE A 111 -3.77 2.78 6.65
C PHE A 111 -4.30 1.34 6.69
N ILE A 112 -3.50 0.46 7.30
CA ILE A 112 -3.76 -0.99 7.36
C ILE A 112 -4.21 -1.34 8.78
N ALA A 113 -5.52 -1.37 8.98
CA ALA A 113 -6.12 -1.77 10.26
C ALA A 113 -6.11 -3.30 10.44
N CYS A 114 -6.06 -3.77 11.69
CA CYS A 114 -6.21 -5.20 11.96
C CYS A 114 -7.62 -5.70 11.62
N ARG A 115 -8.68 -4.95 11.92
CA ARG A 115 -10.04 -5.29 11.47
C ARG A 115 -10.73 -4.03 10.97
N SER A 116 -11.30 -4.11 9.77
CA SER A 116 -12.14 -3.05 9.24
C SER A 116 -13.27 -3.55 8.35
N ASN A 117 -14.38 -2.79 8.35
CA ASN A 117 -15.46 -2.96 7.38
C ASN A 117 -15.03 -2.55 5.97
N VAL A 118 -14.01 -1.69 5.87
CA VAL A 118 -13.46 -1.24 4.59
C VAL A 118 -12.36 -2.21 4.15
N PRO A 119 -12.48 -2.86 2.98
CA PRO A 119 -11.44 -3.73 2.46
C PRO A 119 -10.21 -2.93 2.07
N LEU A 120 -9.03 -3.55 2.16
CA LEU A 120 -7.83 -2.98 1.56
C LEU A 120 -7.97 -2.90 0.04
N LEU A 121 -7.10 -2.10 -0.58
CA LEU A 121 -7.09 -1.95 -2.02
C LEU A 121 -6.89 -3.30 -2.73
N GLY A 122 -7.80 -3.63 -3.64
CA GLY A 122 -7.79 -4.88 -4.42
C GLY A 122 -8.41 -6.07 -3.68
N GLU A 123 -8.77 -5.93 -2.40
CA GLU A 123 -9.43 -7.00 -1.65
C GLU A 123 -10.94 -7.03 -1.91
N PRO A 124 -11.55 -8.23 -1.88
CA PRO A 124 -12.99 -8.39 -2.06
C PRO A 124 -13.77 -7.71 -0.93
N ASP A 125 -14.82 -6.99 -1.31
CA ASP A 125 -15.74 -6.38 -0.36
C ASP A 125 -16.77 -7.39 0.16
N LYS A 126 -16.72 -7.66 1.47
CA LYS A 126 -17.62 -8.62 2.13
C LYS A 126 -19.05 -8.09 2.27
N ILE A 127 -19.23 -6.77 2.31
CA ILE A 127 -20.52 -6.09 2.46
C ILE A 127 -21.11 -5.86 1.07
N LYS A 128 -20.29 -5.37 0.12
CA LYS A 128 -20.69 -5.03 -1.25
C LYS A 128 -20.07 -5.98 -2.27
N ARG A 129 -20.53 -7.24 -2.27
CA ARG A 129 -19.97 -8.37 -3.05
C ARG A 129 -19.75 -8.11 -4.56
N ASN A 130 -20.48 -7.17 -5.16
CA ASN A 130 -20.39 -6.84 -6.59
C ASN A 130 -19.48 -5.65 -6.90
N ASN A 131 -18.93 -4.93 -5.92
CA ASN A 131 -18.17 -3.71 -6.18
C ASN A 131 -16.66 -3.98 -6.27
N ARG A 132 -16.20 -4.56 -7.38
CA ARG A 132 -14.75 -4.75 -7.65
C ARG A 132 -14.10 -3.54 -8.36
N GLY A 133 -14.80 -2.44 -8.56
CA GLY A 133 -14.41 -1.46 -9.59
C GLY A 133 -13.66 -0.19 -9.19
N GLY A 134 -13.58 0.20 -7.90
CA GLY A 134 -13.00 1.51 -7.55
C GLY A 134 -12.47 1.63 -6.12
N TYR A 135 -11.59 2.61 -5.91
CA TYR A 135 -11.08 2.97 -4.58
C TYR A 135 -12.15 3.62 -3.71
N THR A 136 -13.01 4.42 -4.34
CA THR A 136 -14.08 5.13 -3.65
C THR A 136 -15.15 4.14 -3.22
N LYS A 137 -15.29 3.97 -1.91
CA LYS A 137 -16.30 3.11 -1.28
C LYS A 137 -17.06 3.93 -0.26
N SER A 138 -18.37 3.72 -0.22
CA SER A 138 -19.24 4.31 0.79
C SER A 138 -19.95 3.21 1.57
N TYR A 139 -20.18 3.43 2.85
CA TYR A 139 -20.95 2.55 3.72
C TYR A 139 -21.91 3.39 4.56
N ASN A 140 -23.08 2.86 4.86
CA ASN A 140 -24.01 3.46 5.80
C ASN A 140 -23.83 2.87 7.22
N ASN A 141 -24.40 3.54 8.22
CA ASN A 141 -24.26 3.13 9.62
C ASN A 141 -24.84 1.74 9.92
N ASN A 142 -25.87 1.29 9.20
CA ASN A 142 -26.43 -0.05 9.37
C ASN A 142 -25.51 -1.15 8.81
N GLU A 143 -24.84 -0.88 7.68
CA GLU A 143 -23.80 -1.76 7.13
C GLU A 143 -22.64 -1.90 8.11
N ILE A 144 -22.21 -0.80 8.74
CA ILE A 144 -21.17 -0.79 9.79
C ILE A 144 -21.61 -1.61 10.99
N LEU A 145 -22.84 -1.41 11.50
CA LEU A 145 -23.37 -2.17 12.63
C LEU A 145 -23.42 -3.67 12.31
N THR A 146 -23.90 -4.04 11.12
CA THR A 146 -23.97 -5.43 10.67
C THR A 146 -22.59 -6.08 10.65
N TRP A 147 -21.58 -5.36 10.14
CA TRP A 147 -20.21 -5.83 10.14
C TRP A 147 -19.66 -5.99 11.57
N LEU A 148 -19.86 -5.01 12.45
CA LEU A 148 -19.43 -5.07 13.85
C LEU A 148 -20.04 -6.27 14.58
N CYS A 149 -21.36 -6.47 14.48
CA CYS A 149 -22.02 -7.62 15.09
C CYS A 149 -21.45 -8.94 14.58
N SER A 150 -21.15 -9.04 13.28
CA SER A 150 -20.51 -10.23 12.69
C SER A 150 -19.11 -10.47 13.25
N GLU A 151 -18.28 -9.44 13.35
CA GLU A 151 -16.91 -9.56 13.87
C GLU A 151 -16.88 -9.87 15.37
N LEU A 152 -17.70 -9.21 16.19
CA LEU A 152 -17.79 -9.51 17.62
C LEU A 152 -18.31 -10.93 17.87
N LYS A 153 -19.28 -11.38 17.06
CA LYS A 153 -19.74 -12.78 17.09
C LYS A 153 -18.60 -13.75 16.80
N LYS A 154 -17.75 -13.48 15.80
CA LYS A 154 -16.56 -14.29 15.52
C LYS A 154 -15.58 -14.29 16.69
N MET A 155 -15.30 -13.12 17.28
CA MET A 155 -14.39 -13.02 18.42
C MET A 155 -14.90 -13.78 19.65
N TYR A 156 -16.22 -13.81 19.85
CA TYR A 156 -16.87 -14.53 20.95
C TYR A 156 -16.82 -16.05 20.75
N TYR A 157 -17.10 -16.54 19.53
CA TYR A 157 -17.24 -17.97 19.24
C TYR A 157 -15.96 -18.66 18.73
N ASN A 158 -14.79 -18.00 18.72
CA ASN A 158 -13.69 -18.49 17.89
C ASN A 158 -12.91 -19.74 18.40
N VAL A 159 -13.12 -20.81 17.61
CA VAL A 159 -12.25 -21.93 17.15
C VAL A 159 -12.10 -23.20 17.99
N ASN A 160 -12.76 -23.31 19.14
CA ASN A 160 -13.01 -24.63 19.73
C ASN A 160 -14.28 -24.56 20.59
N GLU A 161 -15.39 -25.10 20.11
CA GLU A 161 -16.64 -25.20 20.91
C GLU A 161 -16.40 -25.96 22.24
N ASN A 162 -15.27 -26.66 22.36
CA ASN A 162 -14.84 -27.43 23.52
C ASN A 162 -13.72 -26.77 24.36
N ASP A 163 -13.27 -25.54 24.04
CA ASP A 163 -12.29 -24.81 24.86
C ASP A 163 -12.74 -23.37 25.13
N GLU A 164 -13.42 -23.17 26.26
CA GLU A 164 -13.87 -21.86 26.74
C GLU A 164 -12.72 -20.87 26.97
N ASN A 165 -11.46 -21.31 26.99
CA ASN A 165 -10.28 -20.46 27.18
C ASN A 165 -9.87 -19.66 25.92
N THR A 166 -10.57 -19.81 24.79
CA THR A 166 -10.23 -19.10 23.54
C THR A 166 -11.17 -17.95 23.18
N ASN A 167 -12.13 -17.58 24.05
CA ASN A 167 -12.98 -16.40 23.84
C ASN A 167 -12.10 -15.14 23.76
N ARG A 168 -12.12 -14.47 22.61
CA ARG A 168 -11.25 -13.30 22.34
C ARG A 168 -11.96 -11.98 22.56
N LEU A 169 -13.28 -12.02 22.73
CA LEU A 169 -14.04 -10.85 23.15
C LEU A 169 -13.59 -10.39 24.54
N ILE A 170 -13.17 -11.34 25.38
CA ILE A 170 -12.59 -11.08 26.71
C ILE A 170 -11.24 -11.79 26.77
N ARG A 171 -10.14 -11.05 26.57
CA ARG A 171 -8.79 -11.59 26.77
C ARG A 171 -8.61 -12.17 28.18
N PRO A 172 -7.86 -13.27 28.30
CA PRO A 172 -7.36 -13.80 29.56
C PRO A 172 -6.68 -12.72 30.43
N ASP A 173 -6.85 -12.81 31.76
CA ASP A 173 -6.30 -11.82 32.70
C ASP A 173 -4.77 -11.71 32.63
N ASN A 174 -4.08 -12.81 32.33
CA ASN A 174 -2.63 -12.83 32.17
C ASN A 174 -2.15 -12.07 30.91
N LEU A 175 -3.04 -11.75 29.95
CA LEU A 175 -2.70 -10.98 28.75
C LEU A 175 -3.08 -9.50 28.86
N LYS A 176 -3.65 -9.06 30.00
CA LYS A 176 -3.91 -7.64 30.29
C LYS A 176 -2.60 -6.95 30.67
N ILE A 177 -2.42 -5.73 30.18
CA ILE A 177 -1.25 -4.90 30.51
C ILE A 177 -1.74 -3.62 31.19
N ASP A 178 -1.27 -3.40 32.42
CA ASP A 178 -1.40 -2.11 33.08
C ASP A 178 -0.19 -1.23 32.75
N LEU A 179 -0.41 -0.25 31.86
CA LEU A 179 0.61 0.70 31.45
C LEU A 179 1.20 1.51 32.62
N ALA A 180 0.46 1.71 33.72
CA ALA A 180 0.93 2.51 34.84
C ALA A 180 2.01 1.78 35.68
N ASN A 181 2.02 0.44 35.63
CA ASN A 181 2.82 -0.41 36.52
C ASN A 181 3.79 -1.34 35.76
N SER A 182 3.99 -1.15 34.45
CA SER A 182 4.84 -2.01 33.60
C SER A 182 6.17 -1.34 33.25
N THR A 183 7.28 -2.09 33.27
CA THR A 183 8.56 -1.59 32.73
C THR A 183 8.58 -1.63 31.20
N LEU A 184 9.50 -0.90 30.54
CA LEU A 184 9.62 -0.92 29.08
C LEU A 184 9.89 -2.33 28.53
N SER A 185 10.68 -3.14 29.24
CA SER A 185 10.96 -4.52 28.85
C SER A 185 9.71 -5.40 28.95
N ASP A 186 8.91 -5.22 30.01
CA ASP A 186 7.65 -5.95 30.17
C ASP A 186 6.66 -5.58 29.07
N LEU A 187 6.59 -4.30 28.71
CA LEU A 187 5.74 -3.80 27.64
C LEU A 187 6.12 -4.41 26.28
N MET A 188 7.41 -4.43 25.94
CA MET A 188 7.88 -5.00 24.67
C MET A 188 7.63 -6.51 24.58
N GLN A 189 7.90 -7.25 25.65
CA GLN A 189 7.67 -8.69 25.67
C GLN A 189 6.18 -9.01 25.52
N ARG A 190 5.32 -8.27 26.23
CA ARG A 190 3.89 -8.55 26.28
C ARG A 190 3.16 -8.03 25.05
N GLU A 191 3.65 -6.96 24.43
CA GLU A 191 3.25 -6.57 23.06
C GLU A 191 3.53 -7.69 22.06
N LYS A 192 4.72 -8.31 22.13
CA LYS A 192 5.07 -9.45 21.28
C LYS A 192 4.13 -10.64 21.52
N ASP A 193 3.87 -11.00 22.78
CA ASP A 193 2.95 -12.10 23.13
C ASP A 193 1.53 -11.85 22.58
N VAL A 194 1.04 -10.60 22.68
CA VAL A 194 -0.26 -10.21 22.11
C VAL A 194 -0.27 -10.25 20.59
N MET A 195 0.80 -9.81 19.93
CA MET A 195 0.94 -9.92 18.47
C MET A 195 0.95 -11.38 18.00
N GLU A 196 1.70 -12.25 18.68
CA GLU A 196 1.77 -13.68 18.37
C GLU A 196 0.40 -14.36 18.51
N GLU A 197 -0.35 -14.06 19.58
CA GLU A 197 -1.71 -14.58 19.77
C GLU A 197 -2.68 -14.04 18.71
N ASN A 198 -2.56 -12.77 18.31
CA ASN A 198 -3.37 -12.19 17.24
C ASN A 198 -3.13 -12.87 15.90
N ILE A 199 -1.86 -13.15 15.58
CA ILE A 199 -1.48 -13.90 14.38
C ILE A 199 -2.04 -15.33 14.45
N ALA A 200 -1.84 -16.02 15.57
CA ALA A 200 -2.31 -17.39 15.76
C ALA A 200 -3.83 -17.49 15.59
N ALA A 201 -4.59 -16.56 16.17
CA ALA A 201 -6.03 -16.56 16.05
C ALA A 201 -6.54 -16.22 14.64
N ARG A 202 -5.90 -15.30 13.92
CA ARG A 202 -6.20 -15.07 12.50
C ARG A 202 -5.98 -16.33 11.66
N ARG A 203 -4.91 -17.10 11.94
CA ARG A 203 -4.69 -18.39 11.28
C ARG A 203 -5.83 -19.37 11.58
N ARG A 204 -6.28 -19.45 12.83
CA ARG A 204 -7.43 -20.27 13.23
C ARG A 204 -8.72 -19.84 12.51
N GLU A 205 -8.95 -18.53 12.34
CA GLU A 205 -10.07 -17.96 11.57
C GLU A 205 -10.04 -18.33 10.08
N SER A 206 -8.86 -18.40 9.47
CA SER A 206 -8.71 -18.85 8.08
C SER A 206 -8.92 -20.36 7.92
N HIS A 207 -8.49 -21.18 8.89
CA HIS A 207 -8.59 -22.65 8.84
C HIS A 207 -10.03 -23.18 8.96
N PHE A 208 -11.00 -22.39 9.44
CA PHE A 208 -12.39 -22.85 9.60
C PHE A 208 -13.30 -22.53 8.40
N LYS A 209 -12.79 -21.83 7.37
CA LYS A 209 -13.55 -21.58 6.15
C LYS A 209 -13.64 -22.81 5.24
N ASP A 210 -12.70 -23.74 5.35
CA ASP A 210 -12.67 -24.99 4.60
C ASP A 210 -12.62 -26.13 5.63
N LYS A 211 -13.79 -26.70 5.96
CA LYS A 211 -13.92 -27.80 6.94
C LYS A 211 -13.52 -29.17 6.40
N ASP A 212 -12.94 -29.21 5.21
CA ASP A 212 -12.30 -30.40 4.65
C ASP A 212 -10.82 -30.10 4.45
N ASP A 213 -10.04 -31.02 5.01
CA ASP A 213 -8.60 -31.20 4.89
C ASP A 213 -7.65 -30.36 5.76
N ASN A 214 -6.67 -31.09 6.30
CA ASN A 214 -5.50 -30.63 7.05
C ASN A 214 -4.56 -29.77 6.17
N GLU A 215 -5.04 -28.68 5.58
CA GLU A 215 -4.26 -27.89 4.63
C GLU A 215 -3.41 -26.81 5.31
N ARG A 216 -2.14 -26.82 4.91
CA ARG A 216 -1.14 -25.78 5.15
C ARG A 216 -1.66 -24.45 4.59
N GLU A 217 -1.11 -23.32 5.07
CA GLU A 217 -1.39 -21.98 4.50
C GLU A 217 -1.28 -22.03 2.97
N LYS A 218 -2.39 -21.74 2.26
CA LYS A 218 -2.46 -21.79 0.79
C LYS A 218 -1.41 -20.87 0.18
N LYS A 219 -0.79 -21.33 -0.90
CA LYS A 219 0.16 -20.56 -1.68
C LYS A 219 -0.56 -19.45 -2.41
N LYS A 220 0.06 -18.28 -2.50
CA LYS A 220 -0.52 -17.06 -3.07
C LYS A 220 0.04 -16.75 -4.46
N ILE A 221 -0.83 -16.28 -5.36
CA ILE A 221 -0.51 -15.90 -6.75
C ILE A 221 -0.72 -14.39 -6.92
N PHE A 222 0.23 -13.72 -7.57
CA PHE A 222 0.07 -12.33 -8.03
C PHE A 222 0.08 -12.28 -9.56
N ILE A 223 -0.88 -11.58 -10.18
CA ILE A 223 -0.90 -11.33 -11.63
C ILE A 223 -0.58 -9.87 -11.92
N SER A 224 0.53 -9.68 -12.62
CA SER A 224 0.99 -8.41 -13.17
C SER A 224 0.50 -8.26 -14.61
N TYR A 225 -0.12 -7.11 -14.93
CA TYR A 225 -0.74 -6.88 -16.24
C TYR A 225 -0.89 -5.39 -16.58
N ARG A 226 -1.16 -5.06 -17.84
CA ARG A 226 -1.51 -3.69 -18.26
C ARG A 226 -2.95 -3.39 -17.87
N THR A 227 -3.17 -2.34 -17.09
CA THR A 227 -4.48 -1.93 -16.56
C THR A 227 -5.57 -1.78 -17.62
N ARG A 228 -5.22 -1.42 -18.87
CA ARG A 228 -6.16 -1.37 -20.01
C ARG A 228 -6.93 -2.69 -20.20
N TYR A 229 -6.37 -3.83 -19.78
CA TYR A 229 -6.99 -5.14 -19.96
C TYR A 229 -7.84 -5.62 -18.79
N TYR A 230 -8.22 -4.72 -17.89
CA TYR A 230 -9.20 -5.02 -16.86
C TYR A 230 -10.59 -4.56 -17.28
N THR A 231 -11.57 -5.41 -17.01
CA THR A 231 -12.96 -5.23 -17.42
C THR A 231 -13.71 -4.32 -16.48
N THR A 232 -14.17 -3.18 -16.99
CA THR A 232 -15.21 -2.37 -16.36
C THR A 232 -16.59 -2.90 -16.78
N GLU A 233 -17.60 -2.67 -15.94
CA GLU A 233 -18.98 -3.14 -16.20
C GLU A 233 -19.57 -2.53 -17.49
N ASP A 234 -19.10 -1.34 -17.87
CA ASP A 234 -19.69 -0.55 -18.96
C ASP A 234 -19.27 -1.03 -20.36
N GLU A 235 -18.04 -1.53 -20.56
CA GLU A 235 -17.51 -1.88 -21.90
C GLU A 235 -16.52 -3.06 -21.88
N PRO A 236 -16.97 -4.28 -21.52
CA PRO A 236 -16.09 -5.44 -21.31
C PRO A 236 -15.25 -5.82 -22.53
N GLN A 237 -15.76 -5.57 -23.75
CA GLN A 237 -15.06 -5.92 -24.99
C GLN A 237 -13.83 -5.05 -25.27
N LYS A 238 -13.81 -3.78 -24.81
CA LYS A 238 -12.65 -2.88 -25.03
C LYS A 238 -11.43 -3.24 -24.17
N SER A 239 -11.65 -4.06 -23.14
CA SER A 239 -10.61 -4.52 -22.22
C SER A 239 -9.95 -5.84 -22.63
N ARG A 240 -10.28 -6.40 -23.80
CA ARG A 240 -9.75 -7.69 -24.25
C ARG A 240 -8.60 -7.51 -25.23
N TYR A 241 -7.45 -8.08 -24.89
CA TYR A 241 -6.31 -8.15 -25.81
C TYR A 241 -6.66 -8.98 -27.04
N GLY A 242 -6.59 -8.38 -28.23
CA GLY A 242 -6.96 -8.98 -29.51
C GLY A 242 -8.39 -9.52 -29.54
N GLY A 243 -9.29 -8.98 -28.71
CA GLY A 243 -10.64 -9.50 -28.51
C GLY A 243 -10.73 -10.85 -27.78
N LYS A 244 -9.61 -11.40 -27.28
CA LYS A 244 -9.54 -12.74 -26.70
C LYS A 244 -9.61 -12.76 -25.18
N TYR A 245 -8.68 -12.09 -24.52
CA TYR A 245 -8.46 -12.22 -23.06
C TYR A 245 -8.47 -10.86 -22.37
N ASN A 246 -9.25 -10.74 -21.30
CA ASN A 246 -9.06 -9.75 -20.25
C ASN A 246 -8.39 -10.38 -19.02
N ILE A 247 -8.09 -9.60 -17.99
CA ILE A 247 -7.45 -10.11 -16.77
C ILE A 247 -8.28 -11.16 -16.00
N VAL A 248 -9.62 -11.08 -16.08
CA VAL A 248 -10.51 -12.05 -15.43
C VAL A 248 -10.38 -13.41 -16.12
N ASP A 249 -10.35 -13.43 -17.45
CA ASP A 249 -10.14 -14.64 -18.25
C ASP A 249 -8.75 -15.26 -17.94
N VAL A 250 -7.72 -14.41 -17.76
CA VAL A 250 -6.37 -14.85 -17.38
C VAL A 250 -6.36 -15.48 -15.99
N ALA A 251 -7.00 -14.86 -15.01
CA ALA A 251 -7.09 -15.39 -13.65
C ALA A 251 -7.79 -16.78 -13.64
N GLU A 252 -8.88 -16.93 -14.38
CA GLU A 252 -9.58 -18.22 -14.52
C GLU A 252 -8.71 -19.26 -15.25
N ARG A 253 -7.93 -18.85 -16.27
CA ARG A 253 -7.00 -19.75 -16.95
C ARG A 253 -5.88 -20.24 -16.02
N ILE A 254 -5.39 -19.41 -15.10
CA ILE A 254 -4.39 -19.78 -14.09
C ILE A 254 -4.97 -20.81 -13.11
N LYS A 255 -6.19 -20.57 -12.60
CA LYS A 255 -6.88 -21.58 -11.77
C LYS A 255 -7.03 -22.90 -12.52
N LYS A 256 -7.41 -22.85 -13.80
CA LYS A 256 -7.51 -24.05 -14.64
C LYS A 256 -6.14 -24.75 -14.79
N TYR A 257 -5.06 -24.00 -14.94
CA TYR A 257 -3.71 -24.55 -15.03
C TYR A 257 -3.32 -25.35 -13.77
N HIS A 258 -3.55 -24.78 -12.57
CA HIS A 258 -3.31 -25.50 -11.31
C HIS A 258 -4.20 -26.74 -11.13
N ASN A 259 -5.43 -26.70 -11.66
CA ASN A 259 -6.28 -27.88 -11.72
C ASN A 259 -5.71 -28.96 -12.68
N GLU A 260 -5.20 -28.55 -13.85
CA GLU A 260 -4.62 -29.44 -14.86
C GLU A 260 -3.36 -30.14 -14.35
N ILE A 261 -2.54 -29.48 -13.53
CA ILE A 261 -1.33 -30.06 -12.91
C ILE A 261 -1.59 -30.73 -11.55
N GLY A 262 -2.83 -30.66 -11.06
CA GLY A 262 -3.27 -31.38 -9.87
C GLY A 262 -2.89 -30.75 -8.52
N ASP A 263 -2.55 -29.46 -8.48
CA ASP A 263 -2.15 -28.76 -7.24
C ASP A 263 -3.12 -27.66 -6.80
N ALA A 264 -4.27 -27.50 -7.47
CA ALA A 264 -5.23 -26.40 -7.23
C ALA A 264 -5.67 -26.18 -5.78
N THR A 265 -5.76 -27.23 -4.96
CA THR A 265 -6.18 -27.09 -3.56
C THR A 265 -5.11 -26.39 -2.71
N GLU A 266 -3.84 -26.44 -3.13
CA GLU A 266 -2.74 -25.77 -2.44
C GLU A 266 -2.72 -24.25 -2.64
N TRP A 267 -3.57 -23.68 -3.50
CA TRP A 267 -3.48 -22.29 -3.94
C TRP A 267 -4.70 -21.44 -3.55
N ASP A 268 -4.44 -20.19 -3.19
CA ASP A 268 -5.45 -19.14 -3.09
C ASP A 268 -5.84 -18.62 -4.49
N ASP A 269 -7.00 -17.95 -4.55
CA ASP A 269 -7.43 -17.23 -5.76
C ASP A 269 -6.35 -16.22 -6.22
N PRO A 270 -6.07 -16.12 -7.53
CA PRO A 270 -5.10 -15.16 -8.04
C PRO A 270 -5.45 -13.70 -7.71
N PHE A 271 -4.47 -12.96 -7.21
CA PHE A 271 -4.62 -11.55 -6.87
C PHE A 271 -4.16 -10.64 -8.02
N TYR A 272 -4.93 -9.60 -8.31
CA TYR A 272 -4.59 -8.52 -9.24
C TYR A 272 -5.30 -7.23 -8.85
N TYR A 273 -4.67 -6.07 -9.09
CA TYR A 273 -5.28 -4.77 -8.78
C TYR A 273 -6.32 -4.35 -9.84
N PRO A 274 -7.39 -3.62 -9.47
CA PRO A 274 -8.41 -3.12 -10.41
C PRO A 274 -7.99 -1.87 -11.22
N VAL A 275 -8.78 -1.49 -12.24
CA VAL A 275 -8.58 -0.27 -13.07
C VAL A 275 -8.67 1.00 -12.25
N GLY A 276 -7.92 2.03 -12.66
CA GLY A 276 -8.16 3.41 -12.24
C GLY A 276 -7.64 3.75 -10.84
N VAL A 277 -7.26 2.75 -10.04
CA VAL A 277 -6.84 3.00 -8.66
C VAL A 277 -5.35 3.38 -8.52
N LEU A 278 -4.52 3.16 -9.55
CA LEU A 278 -3.09 3.50 -9.50
C LEU A 278 -2.63 4.19 -10.79
N SER A 279 -3.52 4.35 -11.77
CA SER A 279 -3.16 4.51 -13.18
C SER A 279 -3.26 5.94 -13.69
N ASN A 280 -2.69 6.91 -12.96
CA ASN A 280 -2.55 8.27 -13.49
C ASN A 280 -1.09 8.69 -13.42
N GLU A 281 -0.38 8.53 -14.54
CA GLU A 281 1.07 8.77 -14.65
C GLU A 281 1.49 10.21 -14.31
N PHE A 282 0.55 11.16 -14.36
CA PHE A 282 0.78 12.58 -14.07
C PHE A 282 0.87 12.90 -12.58
N MET A 283 1.92 12.41 -11.96
CA MET A 283 2.22 12.60 -10.53
C MET A 283 3.72 12.86 -10.33
N PRO A 284 4.12 13.38 -9.16
CA PRO A 284 5.53 13.48 -8.82
C PRO A 284 6.23 12.12 -8.70
N GLU A 285 7.55 12.10 -8.89
CA GLU A 285 8.33 10.87 -8.84
C GLU A 285 8.19 10.15 -7.48
N ASN A 286 8.25 10.88 -6.37
CA ASN A 286 8.05 10.31 -5.04
C ASN A 286 6.71 9.58 -4.91
N ARG A 287 5.64 10.07 -5.57
CA ARG A 287 4.33 9.43 -5.58
C ARG A 287 4.31 8.15 -6.38
N ARG A 288 4.97 8.13 -7.54
CA ARG A 288 5.11 6.91 -8.34
C ARG A 288 5.74 5.79 -7.51
N TRP A 289 6.80 6.10 -6.77
CA TRP A 289 7.46 5.17 -5.85
C TRP A 289 6.59 4.74 -4.68
N ALA A 290 5.80 5.67 -4.16
CA ALA A 290 4.83 5.37 -3.13
C ALA A 290 3.81 4.32 -3.60
N PHE A 291 3.31 4.44 -4.83
CA PHE A 291 2.42 3.45 -5.40
C PHE A 291 3.12 2.13 -5.75
N VAL A 292 4.40 2.14 -6.14
CA VAL A 292 5.21 0.91 -6.32
C VAL A 292 5.39 0.15 -5.00
N SER A 293 5.36 0.81 -3.84
CA SER A 293 5.45 0.12 -2.55
C SER A 293 4.24 -0.74 -2.22
N LEU A 294 3.07 -0.47 -2.82
CA LEU A 294 1.85 -1.25 -2.63
C LEU A 294 1.97 -2.67 -3.24
N PRO A 295 2.23 -2.85 -4.55
CA PRO A 295 2.47 -4.16 -5.12
C PRO A 295 3.75 -4.80 -4.56
N ASP A 296 4.80 -4.05 -4.21
CA ASP A 296 6.03 -4.63 -3.61
C ASP A 296 5.69 -5.47 -2.36
N ARG A 297 4.86 -4.94 -1.45
CA ARG A 297 4.39 -5.67 -0.27
C ARG A 297 3.58 -6.90 -0.64
N LYS A 298 2.67 -6.79 -1.62
CA LYS A 298 1.79 -7.90 -1.99
C LYS A 298 2.54 -9.03 -2.68
N ILE A 299 3.45 -8.71 -3.59
CA ILE A 299 4.28 -9.68 -4.33
C ILE A 299 5.18 -10.46 -3.36
N ARG A 300 5.70 -9.82 -2.30
CA ARG A 300 6.50 -10.50 -1.26
C ARG A 300 5.73 -11.60 -0.51
N GLU A 301 4.40 -11.53 -0.46
CA GLU A 301 3.56 -12.58 0.13
C GLU A 301 3.37 -13.78 -0.81
N CYS A 302 3.66 -13.64 -2.11
CA CYS A 302 3.32 -14.59 -3.15
C CYS A 302 4.40 -15.65 -3.38
N HIS A 303 3.95 -16.79 -3.90
CA HIS A 303 4.80 -17.92 -4.31
C HIS A 303 4.94 -17.95 -5.84
N GLU A 304 3.99 -17.38 -6.57
CA GLU A 304 4.07 -17.20 -8.01
C GLU A 304 3.78 -15.76 -8.41
N PHE A 305 4.57 -15.28 -9.38
CA PHE A 305 4.38 -14.00 -10.05
C PHE A 305 4.06 -14.28 -11.53
N TRP A 306 2.82 -14.01 -11.93
CA TRP A 306 2.32 -14.23 -13.28
C TRP A 306 2.35 -12.94 -14.09
N ILE A 307 2.86 -13.02 -15.31
CA ILE A 307 2.94 -11.91 -16.26
C ILE A 307 1.91 -12.13 -17.36
N PHE A 308 0.93 -11.24 -17.50
CA PHE A 308 0.10 -11.18 -18.71
C PHE A 308 0.88 -10.45 -19.82
N ASN A 309 1.58 -11.22 -20.65
CA ASN A 309 2.59 -10.74 -21.58
C ASN A 309 1.96 -10.29 -22.91
N THR A 310 1.45 -9.07 -22.95
CA THR A 310 0.90 -8.43 -24.16
C THR A 310 1.98 -7.71 -24.97
N ARG A 311 1.70 -7.43 -26.24
CA ARG A 311 2.59 -6.74 -27.18
C ARG A 311 1.91 -5.55 -27.85
N ASN A 312 2.68 -4.53 -28.20
CA ASN A 312 2.20 -3.42 -29.02
C ASN A 312 1.74 -3.92 -30.39
N LYS A 313 0.55 -3.49 -30.80
CA LYS A 313 0.03 -3.68 -32.16
C LYS A 313 -0.53 -2.36 -32.65
N LEU A 314 -0.22 -2.02 -33.90
CA LEU A 314 -0.73 -0.83 -34.57
C LEU A 314 -1.83 -1.24 -35.54
N ASN A 315 -2.89 -0.43 -35.63
CA ASN A 315 -3.92 -0.63 -36.64
C ASN A 315 -3.41 -0.22 -38.04
N SER A 316 -4.24 -0.40 -39.06
CA SER A 316 -3.91 -0.04 -40.46
C SER A 316 -3.60 1.45 -40.66
N ASN A 317 -4.02 2.31 -39.73
CA ASN A 317 -3.79 3.76 -39.77
C ASN A 317 -2.53 4.17 -38.99
N GLY A 318 -1.80 3.21 -38.41
CA GLY A 318 -0.60 3.48 -37.61
C GLY A 318 -0.87 3.91 -36.17
N GLU A 319 -2.11 3.77 -35.67
CA GLU A 319 -2.49 4.11 -34.30
C GLU A 319 -2.35 2.89 -33.37
N ILE A 320 -2.12 3.13 -32.07
CA ILE A 320 -1.94 2.07 -31.07
C ILE A 320 -3.27 1.35 -30.82
N GLU A 321 -3.37 0.13 -31.33
CA GLU A 321 -4.49 -0.79 -31.08
C GLU A 321 -4.29 -1.51 -29.75
N GLU A 322 -3.09 -2.07 -29.53
CA GLU A 322 -2.71 -2.83 -28.34
C GLU A 322 -1.46 -2.28 -27.68
N VAL A 323 -1.34 -2.48 -26.37
CA VAL A 323 -0.19 -2.03 -25.57
C VAL A 323 0.60 -3.19 -24.96
N GLY A 324 1.92 -3.09 -25.02
CA GLY A 324 2.87 -4.07 -24.50
C GLY A 324 2.97 -4.05 -22.98
N TYR A 325 3.16 -5.22 -22.36
CA TYR A 325 3.41 -5.35 -20.93
C TYR A 325 4.69 -4.63 -20.51
N TRP A 326 5.77 -4.88 -21.24
CA TRP A 326 7.12 -4.39 -20.93
C TRP A 326 7.30 -2.89 -21.16
N ASP A 327 6.32 -2.19 -21.73
CA ASP A 327 6.31 -0.72 -21.88
C ASP A 327 5.76 0.01 -20.67
N SER A 328 5.15 -0.72 -19.74
CA SER A 328 4.51 -0.14 -18.58
C SER A 328 5.53 0.13 -17.50
N TRP A 329 5.72 1.38 -17.14
CA TRP A 329 6.48 1.71 -15.94
C TRP A 329 5.94 0.97 -14.71
N TRP A 330 4.62 0.81 -14.59
CA TRP A 330 4.00 0.03 -13.51
C TRP A 330 4.38 -1.45 -13.51
N CYS A 331 4.28 -2.11 -14.66
CA CYS A 331 4.60 -3.54 -14.75
C CYS A 331 6.09 -3.80 -14.53
N LEU A 332 6.95 -2.88 -15.00
CA LEU A 332 8.38 -2.90 -14.72
C LEU A 332 8.67 -2.71 -13.23
N GLY A 333 7.91 -1.87 -12.53
CA GLY A 333 8.01 -1.69 -11.07
C GLY A 333 7.62 -2.95 -10.30
N GLU A 334 6.58 -3.66 -10.75
CA GLU A 334 6.20 -4.96 -10.20
C GLU A 334 7.28 -6.02 -10.44
N PHE A 335 7.83 -6.10 -11.65
CA PHE A 335 8.94 -7.00 -11.97
C PHE A 335 10.24 -6.65 -11.22
N LEU A 336 10.50 -5.37 -10.95
CA LEU A 336 11.61 -4.90 -10.12
C LEU A 336 11.53 -5.47 -8.69
N THR A 337 10.32 -5.69 -8.16
CA THR A 337 10.14 -6.34 -6.85
C THR A 337 10.72 -7.75 -6.86
N VAL A 338 10.49 -8.53 -7.92
CA VAL A 338 11.03 -9.89 -8.07
C VAL A 338 12.56 -9.86 -8.12
N ILE A 339 13.14 -8.92 -8.89
CA ILE A 339 14.60 -8.72 -8.96
C ILE A 339 15.18 -8.40 -7.57
N ARG A 340 14.51 -7.51 -6.81
CA ARG A 340 14.92 -7.13 -5.46
C ARG A 340 14.84 -8.31 -4.48
N MET A 341 13.77 -9.11 -4.55
CA MET A 341 13.62 -10.32 -3.72
C MET A 341 14.70 -11.35 -4.05
N LYS A 342 15.03 -11.55 -5.34
CA LYS A 342 16.11 -12.43 -5.80
C LYS A 342 17.46 -11.99 -5.22
N TYR A 343 17.81 -10.71 -5.37
CA TYR A 343 19.06 -10.15 -4.84
C TYR A 343 19.16 -10.29 -3.32
N ALA A 344 18.08 -10.01 -2.59
CA ALA A 344 18.06 -10.06 -1.13
C ALA A 344 18.02 -11.49 -0.56
N GLY A 345 17.93 -12.53 -1.41
CA GLY A 345 17.73 -13.91 -0.97
C GLY A 345 16.37 -14.12 -0.27
N GLN A 346 15.36 -13.32 -0.64
CA GLN A 346 14.03 -13.29 0.00
C GLN A 346 12.94 -13.99 -0.82
N LEU A 347 13.30 -14.63 -1.94
CA LEU A 347 12.36 -15.48 -2.67
C LEU A 347 11.93 -16.64 -1.78
N LYS A 348 10.63 -16.97 -1.81
CA LYS A 348 10.12 -18.16 -1.14
C LYS A 348 10.70 -19.43 -1.78
N THR A 349 10.73 -20.53 -1.03
CA THR A 349 11.09 -21.84 -1.56
C THR A 349 10.21 -22.18 -2.77
N ASN A 350 10.83 -22.55 -3.89
CA ASN A 350 10.16 -22.85 -5.16
C ASN A 350 9.34 -21.69 -5.77
N PHE A 351 9.73 -20.44 -5.50
CA PHE A 351 9.13 -19.29 -6.15
C PHE A 351 9.26 -19.37 -7.68
N LYS A 352 8.18 -19.12 -8.42
CA LYS A 352 8.18 -19.14 -9.88
C LYS A 352 7.75 -17.81 -10.47
N VAL A 353 8.32 -17.50 -11.64
CA VAL A 353 7.80 -16.46 -12.52
C VAL A 353 7.15 -17.14 -13.71
N MET A 354 5.86 -16.91 -13.88
CA MET A 354 5.05 -17.53 -14.92
C MET A 354 4.65 -16.48 -15.95
N ILE A 355 4.54 -16.88 -17.21
CA ILE A 355 4.16 -16.01 -18.32
C ILE A 355 2.89 -16.60 -18.94
N PHE A 356 1.87 -15.76 -19.07
CA PHE A 356 0.73 -15.99 -19.93
C PHE A 356 0.87 -15.14 -21.21
N ASN A 357 1.16 -15.78 -22.33
CA ASN A 357 1.32 -15.16 -23.64
C ASN A 357 0.13 -15.50 -24.55
N PRO A 358 -0.80 -14.55 -24.79
CA PRO A 358 -2.03 -14.79 -25.55
C PRO A 358 -1.81 -14.98 -27.06
N ASP A 359 -0.61 -14.70 -27.57
CA ASP A 359 -0.27 -14.85 -28.99
C ASP A 359 0.30 -16.25 -29.31
N LYS A 360 0.54 -17.12 -28.30
CA LYS A 360 1.06 -18.48 -28.48
C LYS A 360 -0.05 -19.54 -28.37
N ASP A 361 0.09 -20.64 -29.11
CA ASP A 361 -0.82 -21.79 -29.04
C ASP A 361 -0.79 -22.48 -27.68
N ASN A 362 0.41 -22.63 -27.09
CA ASN A 362 0.58 -22.95 -25.68
C ASN A 362 0.92 -21.65 -24.93
N PRO A 363 -0.06 -21.01 -24.28
CA PRO A 363 0.11 -19.66 -23.78
C PRO A 363 0.84 -19.60 -22.43
N ILE A 364 1.07 -20.72 -21.74
CA ILE A 364 1.68 -20.74 -20.41
C ILE A 364 3.12 -21.25 -20.49
N GLU A 365 4.06 -20.46 -19.98
CA GLU A 365 5.46 -20.83 -19.85
C GLU A 365 6.05 -20.31 -18.53
N GLU A 366 7.04 -21.03 -17.97
CA GLU A 366 7.82 -20.54 -16.83
C GLU A 366 9.01 -19.72 -17.35
N LEU A 367 9.26 -18.57 -16.74
CA LEU A 367 10.48 -17.78 -16.93
C LEU A 367 11.53 -18.24 -15.91
N PRO A 368 12.62 -18.88 -16.34
CA PRO A 368 13.67 -19.33 -15.43
C PRO A 368 14.28 -18.17 -14.64
N LEU A 369 14.47 -18.36 -13.33
CA LEU A 369 14.98 -17.32 -12.43
C LEU A 369 16.38 -16.83 -12.81
N ASP A 370 17.20 -17.66 -13.45
CA ASP A 370 18.54 -17.31 -13.94
C ASP A 370 18.49 -16.33 -15.13
N GLN A 371 17.38 -16.28 -15.88
CA GLN A 371 17.15 -15.32 -16.96
C GLN A 371 16.67 -13.94 -16.46
N ILE A 372 16.23 -13.84 -15.19
CA ILE A 372 15.83 -12.57 -14.59
C ILE A 372 17.07 -11.71 -14.32
N PRO A 373 17.07 -10.41 -14.70
CA PRO A 373 18.20 -9.51 -14.49
C PRO A 373 18.74 -9.54 -13.05
N SER A 374 20.07 -9.45 -12.92
CA SER A 374 20.73 -9.30 -11.62
C SER A 374 20.77 -7.83 -11.18
N MET A 375 20.80 -7.61 -9.87
CA MET A 375 21.00 -6.29 -9.28
C MET A 375 22.37 -6.24 -8.58
N THR A 376 23.06 -5.11 -8.72
CA THR A 376 24.32 -4.84 -8.01
C THR A 376 24.08 -4.19 -6.65
N ASP A 377 25.08 -4.24 -5.75
CA ASP A 377 25.00 -3.57 -4.44
C ASP A 377 24.74 -2.06 -4.55
N GLU A 378 25.30 -1.42 -5.58
CA GLU A 378 25.12 0.01 -5.81
C GLU A 378 23.67 0.33 -6.20
N GLN A 379 23.12 -0.42 -7.16
CA GLN A 379 21.72 -0.33 -7.56
C GLN A 379 20.79 -0.57 -6.38
N ASN A 380 21.06 -1.60 -5.55
CA ASN A 380 20.28 -1.89 -4.36
C ASN A 380 20.32 -0.75 -3.34
N ARG A 381 21.49 -0.14 -3.10
CA ARG A 381 21.61 1.02 -2.19
C ARG A 381 20.79 2.20 -2.66
N GLU A 382 20.83 2.53 -3.95
CA GLU A 382 20.03 3.64 -4.49
C GLU A 382 18.53 3.30 -4.47
N LEU A 383 18.15 2.09 -4.91
CA LEU A 383 16.76 1.63 -4.86
C LEU A 383 16.20 1.66 -3.43
N ALA A 384 16.99 1.28 -2.43
CA ALA A 384 16.58 1.37 -1.02
C ALA A 384 16.29 2.82 -0.59
N ARG A 385 17.02 3.81 -1.11
CA ARG A 385 16.74 5.23 -0.85
C ARG A 385 15.41 5.66 -1.48
N TYR A 386 15.08 5.16 -2.67
CA TYR A 386 13.80 5.38 -3.32
C TYR A 386 12.62 4.82 -2.52
N PHE A 387 12.72 3.59 -2.03
CA PHE A 387 11.69 3.04 -1.13
C PHE A 387 11.59 3.84 0.18
N ALA A 388 12.71 4.13 0.84
CA ALA A 388 12.70 4.86 2.12
C ALA A 388 12.15 6.29 2.03
N ASN A 389 12.17 6.92 0.84
CA ASN A 389 11.70 8.29 0.63
C ASN A 389 10.44 8.37 -0.26
N GLY A 390 9.98 7.25 -0.81
CA GLY A 390 8.77 7.13 -1.61
C GLY A 390 7.66 6.37 -0.89
N ASP A 391 7.96 5.32 -0.13
CA ASP A 391 6.95 4.49 0.52
C ASP A 391 6.18 5.26 1.59
N PHE A 392 4.85 5.33 1.48
CA PHE A 392 3.98 6.05 2.40
C PHE A 392 4.07 5.57 3.87
N LEU A 393 4.57 4.36 4.12
CA LEU A 393 4.76 3.82 5.48
C LEU A 393 6.09 4.24 6.11
N GLU A 394 7.12 4.44 5.29
CA GLU A 394 8.48 4.68 5.77
C GLU A 394 8.92 6.14 5.60
N THR A 395 8.36 6.83 4.60
CA THR A 395 8.80 8.15 4.16
C THR A 395 8.79 9.16 5.30
N GLY A 396 9.96 9.75 5.56
CA GLY A 396 10.14 10.88 6.47
C GLY A 396 10.35 12.18 5.71
N LEU A 397 9.31 12.74 5.09
CA LEU A 397 9.40 14.01 4.34
C LEU A 397 9.99 15.15 5.18
N GLU A 398 9.78 15.12 6.51
CA GLU A 398 10.32 16.07 7.47
C GLU A 398 11.86 16.08 7.54
N THR A 399 12.51 15.01 7.08
CA THR A 399 13.97 14.85 7.14
C THR A 399 14.70 15.41 5.91
N MET A 400 13.98 15.63 4.80
CA MET A 400 14.57 15.99 3.51
C MET A 400 15.35 17.31 3.54
N ASP A 401 14.82 18.34 4.19
CA ASP A 401 15.49 19.64 4.29
C ASP A 401 16.81 19.54 5.09
N GLY A 402 16.82 18.68 6.11
CA GLY A 402 18.02 18.37 6.87
C GLY A 402 19.09 17.69 6.02
N MET A 403 18.73 16.88 5.04
CA MET A 403 19.65 16.22 4.10
C MET A 403 20.15 17.20 3.03
N ARG A 404 19.25 18.01 2.45
CA ARG A 404 19.58 19.08 1.50
C ARG A 404 20.59 20.08 2.07
N ASN A 405 20.43 20.45 3.33
CA ASN A 405 21.36 21.36 4.02
C ASN A 405 22.73 20.70 4.22
N LYS A 406 22.80 19.42 4.60
CA LYS A 406 24.06 18.69 4.72
C LYS A 406 24.81 18.56 3.40
N ARG A 407 24.12 18.50 2.26
CA ARG A 407 24.74 18.48 0.92
C ARG A 407 25.60 19.70 0.64
N LYS A 408 25.28 20.86 1.25
CA LYS A 408 26.04 22.11 1.12
C LYS A 408 27.30 22.14 1.99
N TRP A 409 27.45 21.22 2.93
CA TRP A 409 28.61 21.20 3.83
C TRP A 409 29.89 20.73 3.11
N PRO A 410 31.05 21.32 3.44
CA PRO A 410 32.34 20.79 3.00
C PRO A 410 32.50 19.31 3.36
N LYS A 411 33.21 18.54 2.52
CA LYS A 411 33.43 17.08 2.74
C LYS A 411 34.01 16.78 4.12
N VAL A 412 34.90 17.63 4.63
CA VAL A 412 35.49 17.50 5.98
C VAL A 412 34.43 17.59 7.07
N LEU A 413 33.52 18.56 6.98
CA LEU A 413 32.45 18.72 7.97
C LEU A 413 31.47 17.53 7.92
N ARG A 414 31.16 17.04 6.71
CA ARG A 414 30.37 15.81 6.52
C ARG A 414 31.03 14.59 7.15
N TYR A 415 32.35 14.44 7.00
CA TYR A 415 33.11 13.34 7.60
C TYR A 415 33.13 13.41 9.14
N VAL A 416 33.30 14.61 9.71
CA VAL A 416 33.24 14.80 11.17
C VAL A 416 31.85 14.45 11.70
N TYR A 417 30.79 14.96 11.07
CA TYR A 417 29.41 14.62 11.42
C TYR A 417 29.16 13.11 11.34
N PHE A 418 29.56 12.48 10.23
CA PHE A 418 29.45 11.05 10.03
C PHE A 418 30.15 10.26 11.14
N SER A 419 31.39 10.63 11.46
CA SER A 419 32.19 9.96 12.48
C SER A 419 31.58 10.09 13.86
N PHE A 420 31.01 11.26 14.18
CA PHE A 420 30.28 11.50 15.42
C PHE A 420 29.01 10.63 15.49
N MET A 421 28.16 10.67 14.46
CA MET A 421 26.92 9.89 14.41
C MET A 421 27.18 8.40 14.50
N LYS A 422 28.16 7.90 13.72
CA LYS A 422 28.56 6.50 13.68
C LYS A 422 29.11 6.00 15.02
N ARG A 423 29.82 6.85 15.77
CA ARG A 423 30.43 6.47 17.05
C ARG A 423 29.47 6.54 18.24
N PHE A 424 28.59 7.54 18.25
CA PHE A 424 27.82 7.86 19.46
C PHE A 424 26.31 7.68 19.31
N ILE A 425 25.74 7.89 18.13
CA ILE A 425 24.28 7.97 17.96
C ILE A 425 23.72 6.71 17.31
N TRP A 426 24.23 6.30 16.14
CA TRP A 426 23.70 5.14 15.43
C TRP A 426 23.82 3.83 16.21
N PRO A 427 24.89 3.56 16.98
CA PRO A 427 24.96 2.37 17.82
C PRO A 427 23.83 2.27 18.86
N MET A 428 23.36 3.42 19.37
CA MET A 428 22.27 3.45 20.35
C MET A 428 20.89 3.24 19.72
N ILE A 429 20.73 3.55 18.44
CA ILE A 429 19.43 3.55 17.75
C ILE A 429 19.24 2.31 16.90
N PHE A 430 20.28 1.88 16.19
CA PHE A 430 20.19 0.89 15.10
C PHE A 430 21.12 -0.32 15.28
N GLY A 431 21.86 -0.41 16.39
CA GLY A 431 22.80 -1.51 16.64
C GLY A 431 24.15 -1.33 15.93
N ASP A 432 24.80 -2.43 15.50
CA ASP A 432 26.19 -2.38 15.05
C ASP A 432 26.38 -1.68 13.68
N PHE A 433 26.71 -0.40 13.73
CA PHE A 433 27.06 0.42 12.55
C PHE A 433 28.57 0.56 12.33
N ARG A 434 29.42 -0.21 13.02
CA ARG A 434 30.88 -0.02 13.01
C ARG A 434 31.50 -0.16 11.62
N ASN A 435 30.91 -0.95 10.73
CA ASN A 435 31.42 -1.20 9.38
C ASN A 435 30.81 -0.31 8.29
N TYR A 436 29.88 0.59 8.62
CA TYR A 436 29.26 1.45 7.61
C TYR A 436 30.30 2.43 7.01
N PRO A 437 30.56 2.42 5.69
CA PRO A 437 31.55 3.28 5.04
C PRO A 437 31.08 4.73 4.86
N PHE A 438 32.01 5.69 4.93
CA PHE A 438 31.71 7.10 4.67
C PHE A 438 31.22 7.36 3.23
N VAL A 439 31.68 6.56 2.26
CA VAL A 439 31.25 6.69 0.86
C VAL A 439 29.75 6.45 0.70
N TYR A 440 29.16 5.51 1.43
CA TYR A 440 27.71 5.26 1.37
C TYR A 440 26.90 6.42 1.96
N PHE A 441 27.43 7.10 2.97
CA PHE A 441 26.85 8.34 3.48
C PHE A 441 26.96 9.49 2.47
N GLU A 442 28.10 9.62 1.79
CA GLU A 442 28.28 10.60 0.72
C GLU A 442 27.29 10.38 -0.44
N GLU A 443 27.13 9.13 -0.89
CA GLU A 443 26.13 8.74 -1.88
C GLU A 443 24.72 9.13 -1.43
N SER A 444 24.33 8.78 -0.19
CA SER A 444 23.00 9.10 0.34
C SER A 444 22.72 10.60 0.35
N ILE A 445 23.66 11.44 0.78
CA ILE A 445 23.47 12.91 0.75
C ILE A 445 23.30 13.47 -0.68
N LYS A 446 23.87 12.80 -1.68
CA LYS A 446 23.86 13.23 -3.08
C LYS A 446 22.75 12.59 -3.92
N SER A 447 22.00 11.65 -3.35
CA SER A 447 20.91 10.94 -4.03
C SER A 447 19.81 11.89 -4.50
N HIS A 448 19.19 11.53 -5.62
CA HIS A 448 18.12 12.30 -6.24
C HIS A 448 16.87 12.43 -5.35
N VAL A 449 16.62 11.44 -4.48
CA VAL A 449 15.42 11.40 -3.64
C VAL A 449 15.30 12.58 -2.67
N TYR A 450 16.42 13.28 -2.43
CA TYR A 450 16.45 14.49 -1.61
C TYR A 450 16.35 15.77 -2.42
N ASP A 451 16.29 15.73 -3.75
CA ASP A 451 16.09 16.92 -4.58
C ASP A 451 14.65 17.45 -4.42
N LYS A 452 14.42 18.74 -4.71
CA LYS A 452 13.06 19.31 -4.67
C LYS A 452 12.19 18.75 -5.81
N SER A 453 12.81 18.45 -6.95
CA SER A 453 12.15 17.90 -8.13
C SER A 453 11.55 16.53 -7.86
N PHE A 454 12.19 15.67 -7.07
CA PHE A 454 11.67 14.34 -6.73
C PHE A 454 10.27 14.40 -6.08
N VAL A 455 10.01 15.41 -5.27
CA VAL A 455 8.74 15.58 -4.54
C VAL A 455 7.73 16.43 -5.32
N ASN A 456 8.21 17.40 -6.11
CA ASN A 456 7.35 18.44 -6.67
C ASN A 456 7.15 18.35 -8.19
N ASN A 457 8.13 17.83 -8.94
CA ASN A 457 8.04 17.82 -10.39
C ASN A 457 7.18 16.64 -10.81
N ARG A 458 6.17 16.91 -11.63
CA ARG A 458 5.30 15.89 -12.19
C ARG A 458 5.90 15.35 -13.48
N ILE A 459 5.77 14.05 -13.63
CA ILE A 459 6.26 13.32 -14.81
C ILE A 459 5.06 12.99 -15.68
N LEU A 460 5.13 13.31 -16.96
CA LEU A 460 4.14 12.95 -17.97
C LEU A 460 4.83 12.16 -19.08
N GLU A 461 4.21 11.06 -19.51
CA GLU A 461 4.73 10.24 -20.60
C GLU A 461 3.84 10.36 -21.82
N CYS A 462 4.44 10.64 -22.97
CA CYS A 462 3.74 10.66 -24.24
C CYS A 462 3.58 9.23 -24.78
N ASN A 463 2.36 8.71 -24.70
CA ASN A 463 1.98 7.40 -25.23
C ASN A 463 2.40 7.19 -26.70
N ILE A 464 2.33 8.22 -27.56
CA ILE A 464 2.73 8.14 -28.98
C ILE A 464 4.25 8.02 -29.12
N CYS A 465 5.03 8.77 -28.32
CA CYS A 465 6.49 8.69 -28.37
C CYS A 465 7.03 7.34 -27.86
N ASN A 466 6.31 6.74 -26.92
CA ASN A 466 6.62 5.42 -26.34
C ASN A 466 6.19 4.24 -27.23
N ALA A 467 5.54 4.47 -28.37
CA ALA A 467 4.89 3.43 -29.18
C ALA A 467 5.82 2.35 -29.78
N LYS A 468 7.15 2.56 -29.81
CA LYS A 468 8.09 1.58 -30.40
C LYS A 468 8.19 0.26 -29.64
N GLY A 469 7.83 0.25 -28.34
CA GLY A 469 7.69 -0.97 -27.56
C GLY A 469 8.98 -1.66 -27.15
N MET A 470 9.17 -1.94 -25.87
CA MET A 470 10.16 -2.88 -25.36
C MET A 470 9.62 -4.29 -25.47
N THR A 471 10.46 -5.22 -25.89
CA THR A 471 10.16 -6.64 -25.81
C THR A 471 10.64 -7.21 -24.48
N MET A 472 10.13 -8.40 -24.11
CA MET A 472 10.65 -9.17 -22.99
C MET A 472 12.17 -9.37 -23.08
N ASN A 473 12.67 -9.67 -24.28
CA ASN A 473 14.10 -9.91 -24.49
C ASN A 473 14.94 -8.66 -24.24
N ASP A 474 14.42 -7.47 -24.58
CA ASP A 474 15.11 -6.21 -24.31
C ASP A 474 15.21 -5.92 -22.80
N VAL A 475 14.25 -6.40 -22.01
CA VAL A 475 14.25 -6.25 -20.56
C VAL A 475 15.15 -7.29 -19.89
N LEU A 476 15.04 -8.56 -20.28
CA LEU A 476 15.82 -9.64 -19.67
C LEU A 476 17.33 -9.52 -19.93
N LYS A 477 17.73 -8.87 -21.04
CA LYS A 477 19.14 -8.62 -21.38
C LYS A 477 19.67 -7.29 -20.86
N ASP A 478 18.87 -6.50 -20.15
CA ASP A 478 19.29 -5.19 -19.67
C ASP A 478 20.08 -5.30 -18.35
N GLU A 479 21.41 -5.26 -18.46
CA GLU A 479 22.31 -5.20 -17.29
C GLU A 479 22.11 -3.93 -16.45
N ASN A 480 21.56 -2.88 -17.05
CA ASN A 480 21.26 -1.61 -16.40
C ASN A 480 19.77 -1.48 -16.03
N TYR A 481 19.02 -2.59 -15.93
CA TYR A 481 17.57 -2.58 -15.67
C TYR A 481 17.17 -1.63 -14.54
N VAL A 482 17.79 -1.78 -13.37
CA VAL A 482 17.46 -0.98 -12.19
C VAL A 482 17.76 0.50 -12.47
N TRP A 483 18.93 0.80 -13.05
CA TRP A 483 19.29 2.18 -13.35
C TRP A 483 18.37 2.81 -14.40
N ASN A 484 18.01 2.08 -15.45
CA ASN A 484 17.03 2.53 -16.43
C ASN A 484 15.69 2.84 -15.76
N PHE A 485 15.21 1.95 -14.89
CA PHE A 485 13.98 2.16 -14.13
C PHE A 485 14.04 3.43 -13.25
N LEU A 486 15.15 3.66 -12.55
CA LEU A 486 15.38 4.86 -11.74
C LEU A 486 15.57 6.14 -12.59
N ASN A 487 15.92 6.01 -13.87
CA ASN A 487 16.33 7.12 -14.74
C ASN A 487 15.21 7.65 -15.64
N ILE A 488 13.94 7.50 -15.24
CA ILE A 488 12.81 8.02 -16.02
C ILE A 488 12.92 9.53 -16.28
N ASN A 489 13.47 10.28 -15.32
CA ASN A 489 13.67 11.72 -15.40
C ASN A 489 15.03 12.13 -16.03
N SER A 490 15.82 11.15 -16.52
CA SER A 490 17.17 11.33 -17.06
C SER A 490 18.24 11.84 -16.08
N TYR A 491 18.01 11.80 -14.76
CA TYR A 491 18.95 12.30 -13.75
C TYR A 491 20.31 11.56 -13.70
N TYR A 492 20.30 10.26 -14.01
CA TYR A 492 21.48 9.39 -13.97
C TYR A 492 22.22 9.30 -15.30
N SER A 493 21.66 9.84 -16.39
CA SER A 493 22.23 9.74 -17.75
C SER A 493 23.67 10.25 -17.85
N ASP A 494 24.03 11.31 -17.09
CA ASP A 494 25.39 11.86 -17.08
C ASP A 494 26.37 11.06 -16.20
N LYS A 495 25.84 10.24 -15.28
CA LYS A 495 26.64 9.51 -14.27
C LYS A 495 26.89 8.07 -14.65
N ILE A 496 25.97 7.48 -15.40
CA ILE A 496 25.95 6.05 -15.72
C ILE A 496 25.89 5.92 -17.24
N PRO A 497 26.99 5.51 -17.89
CA PRO A 497 27.02 5.33 -19.33
C PRO A 497 26.06 4.23 -19.79
N GLY A 498 25.42 4.43 -20.94
CA GLY A 498 24.59 3.40 -21.58
C GLY A 498 23.17 3.30 -21.04
N LEU A 499 22.71 4.25 -20.22
CA LEU A 499 21.30 4.33 -19.84
C LEU A 499 20.42 4.73 -21.02
N ARG A 500 19.20 4.18 -21.03
CA ARG A 500 18.18 4.47 -22.03
C ARG A 500 17.71 5.90 -21.90
N THR A 501 17.52 6.55 -23.04
CA THR A 501 16.82 7.83 -23.13
C THR A 501 15.34 7.57 -23.36
N TYR A 502 14.50 8.04 -22.43
CA TYR A 502 13.05 7.94 -22.56
C TYR A 502 12.53 9.08 -23.42
N LYS A 503 12.15 8.77 -24.66
CA LYS A 503 11.60 9.77 -25.59
C LYS A 503 10.16 10.10 -25.20
N GLY A 504 9.86 11.39 -25.05
CA GLY A 504 8.50 11.85 -24.74
C GLY A 504 8.14 11.81 -23.25
N VAL A 505 9.12 11.68 -22.35
CA VAL A 505 8.94 12.02 -20.94
C VAL A 505 9.06 13.54 -20.78
N ILE A 506 8.06 14.14 -20.14
CA ILE A 506 8.01 15.58 -19.86
C ILE A 506 8.02 15.74 -18.34
N ASN A 507 8.99 16.51 -17.84
CA ASN A 507 9.11 16.83 -16.42
C ASN A 507 8.67 18.27 -16.20
N LEU A 508 7.59 18.48 -15.46
CA LEU A 508 7.01 19.80 -15.20
C LEU A 508 7.08 20.14 -13.73
N SER A 509 7.69 21.28 -13.41
CA SER A 509 7.50 21.91 -12.11
C SER A 509 6.08 22.44 -11.97
N GLU A 510 5.61 22.62 -10.73
CA GLU A 510 4.31 23.24 -10.44
C GLU A 510 4.15 24.65 -11.06
N GLN A 511 5.26 25.40 -11.24
CA GLN A 511 5.23 26.70 -11.90
C GLN A 511 5.04 26.60 -13.41
N GLU A 512 5.65 25.60 -14.05
CA GLU A 512 5.49 25.34 -15.49
C GLU A 512 4.09 24.80 -15.79
N LEU A 513 3.60 23.88 -14.95
CA LEU A 513 2.27 23.31 -15.11
C LEU A 513 1.17 24.37 -15.19
N ARG A 514 1.25 25.42 -14.36
CA ARG A 514 0.28 26.53 -14.36
C ARG A 514 0.19 27.28 -15.69
N LYS A 515 1.23 27.24 -16.52
CA LYS A 515 1.24 27.88 -17.85
C LYS A 515 0.38 27.14 -18.86
N TYR A 516 0.12 25.85 -18.62
CA TYR A 516 -0.66 24.98 -19.51
C TYR A 516 -2.14 24.88 -19.11
N LEU A 517 -2.54 25.50 -18.00
CA LEU A 517 -3.91 25.47 -17.48
C LEU A 517 -4.85 26.25 -18.41
N GLN A 518 -5.88 25.56 -18.88
CA GLN A 518 -6.94 26.08 -19.72
C GLN A 518 -8.10 26.63 -18.88
N GLN A 519 -9.00 27.39 -19.51
CA GLN A 519 -10.18 27.96 -18.84
C GLN A 519 -11.15 26.89 -18.31
N ASP A 520 -11.19 25.72 -18.94
CA ASP A 520 -12.02 24.56 -18.54
C ASP A 520 -11.38 23.73 -17.41
N GLY A 521 -10.22 24.15 -16.89
CA GLY A 521 -9.50 23.44 -15.82
C GLY A 521 -8.64 22.26 -16.31
N THR A 522 -8.54 22.04 -17.62
CA THR A 522 -7.64 21.04 -18.21
C THR A 522 -6.25 21.61 -18.45
N TYR A 523 -5.26 20.74 -18.67
CA TYR A 523 -3.91 21.11 -19.08
C TYR A 523 -3.66 20.61 -20.49
N GLU A 524 -3.12 21.45 -21.37
CA GLU A 524 -2.72 21.04 -22.72
C GLU A 524 -1.21 21.19 -22.86
N ILE A 525 -0.50 20.05 -22.95
CA ILE A 525 0.96 19.99 -22.91
C ILE A 525 1.46 19.32 -24.19
N SER A 526 2.36 19.98 -24.91
CA SER A 526 3.00 19.39 -26.09
C SER A 526 4.33 18.74 -25.72
N CYS A 527 4.54 17.50 -26.17
CA CYS A 527 5.84 16.83 -26.04
C CYS A 527 6.87 17.41 -27.03
N GLU A 528 8.14 17.03 -26.88
CA GLU A 528 9.24 17.45 -27.77
C GLU A 528 9.02 17.06 -29.25
N ASN A 529 8.20 16.04 -29.50
CA ASN A 529 7.81 15.60 -30.84
C ASN A 529 6.48 16.22 -31.31
N HIS A 530 6.02 17.29 -30.66
CA HIS A 530 4.82 18.07 -31.01
C HIS A 530 3.48 17.34 -30.91
N HIS A 531 3.41 16.15 -30.29
CA HIS A 531 2.14 15.56 -29.88
C HIS A 531 1.57 16.34 -28.68
N THR A 532 0.29 16.71 -28.77
CA THR A 532 -0.42 17.40 -27.69
C THR A 532 -1.14 16.39 -26.80
N LEU A 533 -0.90 16.48 -25.51
CA LEU A 533 -1.52 15.68 -24.46
C LEU A 533 -2.47 16.59 -23.69
N LYS A 534 -3.75 16.21 -23.63
CA LYS A 534 -4.74 16.88 -22.80
C LYS A 534 -4.90 16.14 -21.49
N ILE A 535 -4.80 16.84 -20.37
CA ILE A 535 -4.90 16.25 -19.02
C ILE A 535 -6.04 16.91 -18.27
N LYS A 536 -6.88 16.11 -17.64
CA LYS A 536 -7.98 16.57 -16.80
C LYS A 536 -7.85 15.99 -15.39
N LYS A 537 -8.18 16.79 -14.37
CA LYS A 537 -8.34 16.27 -13.01
C LYS A 537 -9.52 15.28 -12.96
N SER A 538 -9.26 14.07 -12.50
CA SER A 538 -10.29 13.05 -12.28
C SER A 538 -11.21 13.44 -11.12
N LEU A 539 -12.40 12.83 -11.09
CA LEU A 539 -13.30 12.91 -9.93
C LEU A 539 -12.78 12.07 -8.76
N ASP A 540 -11.97 11.05 -9.03
CA ASP A 540 -11.40 10.19 -8.00
C ASP A 540 -10.22 10.85 -7.26
N LYS A 541 -10.05 10.45 -5.99
CA LYS A 541 -8.98 10.91 -5.10
C LYS A 541 -8.53 9.81 -4.15
N PHE A 542 -7.25 9.86 -3.78
CA PHE A 542 -6.72 9.03 -2.70
C PHE A 542 -6.54 9.83 -1.41
N TYR A 543 -6.51 9.12 -0.29
CA TYR A 543 -6.08 9.68 0.97
C TYR A 543 -4.81 8.98 1.44
N ILE A 544 -3.86 9.76 1.94
CA ILE A 544 -2.65 9.27 2.59
C ILE A 544 -2.68 9.71 4.06
N PHE A 545 -2.47 8.76 4.95
CA PHE A 545 -2.33 9.00 6.37
C PHE A 545 -0.86 9.22 6.73
N TRP A 546 -0.56 10.42 7.20
CA TRP A 546 0.75 10.78 7.70
C TRP A 546 0.77 10.58 9.21
N GLN A 547 1.28 9.42 9.63
CA GLN A 547 1.30 9.04 11.03
C GLN A 547 1.99 10.13 11.86
N PRO A 548 1.31 10.74 12.84
CA PRO A 548 1.91 11.75 13.68
C PRO A 548 3.11 11.20 14.45
N ARG A 549 4.16 12.02 14.60
CA ARG A 549 5.38 11.67 15.34
C ARG A 549 5.62 12.72 16.42
N ASN A 550 5.89 12.28 17.64
CA ASN A 550 6.14 13.16 18.79
C ASN A 550 5.06 14.24 18.99
N GLY A 551 3.79 13.86 18.79
CA GLY A 551 2.65 14.75 18.90
C GLY A 551 2.55 15.84 17.84
N LYS A 552 3.14 15.64 16.67
CA LYS A 552 3.10 16.59 15.55
C LYS A 552 2.68 15.89 14.25
N PRO A 553 1.90 16.56 13.38
CA PRO A 553 1.63 16.07 12.04
C PRO A 553 2.92 15.99 11.22
N THR A 554 3.03 14.97 10.38
CA THR A 554 4.22 14.69 9.57
C THR A 554 3.99 14.86 8.06
N GLY A 555 2.74 15.05 7.64
CA GLY A 555 2.39 15.23 6.24
C GLY A 555 2.79 16.58 5.66
N PRO A 556 2.69 16.74 4.33
CA PRO A 556 2.94 18.02 3.68
C PRO A 556 2.01 19.10 4.27
N ASN A 557 2.52 20.31 4.42
CA ASN A 557 1.81 21.41 5.08
C ASN A 557 1.31 21.10 6.51
N LYS A 558 1.92 20.13 7.20
CA LYS A 558 1.55 19.67 8.55
C LYS A 558 0.13 19.11 8.63
N CYS A 559 -0.29 18.34 7.63
CA CYS A 559 -1.54 17.58 7.68
C CYS A 559 -1.34 16.18 8.29
N VAL A 560 -2.44 15.57 8.74
CA VAL A 560 -2.52 14.16 9.18
C VAL A 560 -3.10 13.30 8.08
N ILE A 561 -4.10 13.81 7.36
CA ILE A 561 -4.62 13.22 6.13
C ILE A 561 -4.32 14.17 4.98
N GLU A 562 -3.78 13.61 3.91
CA GLU A 562 -3.56 14.31 2.65
C GLU A 562 -4.48 13.76 1.58
N THR A 563 -5.16 14.65 0.86
CA THR A 563 -5.88 14.32 -0.37
C THR A 563 -4.91 14.33 -1.54
N VAL A 564 -4.83 13.21 -2.26
CA VAL A 564 -4.04 13.08 -3.49
C VAL A 564 -4.99 13.10 -4.68
N ASP A 565 -4.90 14.18 -5.45
CA ASP A 565 -5.67 14.38 -6.67
C ASP A 565 -5.14 13.49 -7.81
N LEU A 566 -6.08 12.99 -8.62
CA LEU A 566 -5.81 12.14 -9.77
C LEU A 566 -6.06 12.88 -11.08
N TYR A 567 -5.36 12.47 -12.14
CA TYR A 567 -5.32 13.18 -13.42
C TYR A 567 -5.31 12.20 -14.59
N GLU A 568 -6.29 12.32 -15.46
CA GLU A 568 -6.45 11.47 -16.64
C GLU A 568 -5.97 12.18 -17.89
N VAL A 569 -5.34 11.43 -18.80
CA VAL A 569 -5.06 11.90 -20.17
C VAL A 569 -6.31 11.66 -21.01
N VAL A 570 -6.82 12.71 -21.65
CA VAL A 570 -8.11 12.75 -22.39
C VAL A 570 -7.89 12.79 -23.89
#